data_AF-A0A9E3VYQ5-F1
#
_entry.id   AF-A0A9E3VYQ5-F1
#
_cell.length_a   1.000
_cell.length_b   1.000
_cell.length_c   1.000
_cell.angle_alpha   90.00
_cell.angle_beta   90.00
_cell.angle_gamma   90.00
#
_symmetry.space_group_name_H-M   'P 1'
#
loop_
_entity.id
_entity.type
_entity.pdbx_description
1 polymer ?
#
loop_
_entity_poly.entity_id
_entity_poly.type
_entity_poly.pdbx_seq_one_letter_code
_entity_poly.pdbx_strand_id
1 'polypeptide(L)'
;MFDRRGNRFSCYLNKSAVGEINFEPTAAYNKYFPAFEEWVIFVDYDGDGFEDIFTYSKGWAGIKVYRHNGSFPPEFELVVSPYLTSLQGAGHVNILATNADYPAIIDIDGDGDLDLLSFWSLGTFIELHTNMSMEKYGHADSLDFERTDFCWGRVAENEETNEMYLDTCLYDKQFVKQQRQSRHRGATFGIRDLNNDGLPELLLADVDYPGITMFWNGGTPEEAFMVSQDTAFPSYSTP
;
A
#
# COMPACT_ATOMS: atom_id res chain seq x y z
N MET A 1 -5.39 2.54 -16.39
CA MET A 1 -6.02 1.36 -15.76
C MET A 1 -5.20 0.13 -16.10
N PHE A 2 -4.93 -0.72 -15.10
CA PHE A 2 -4.24 -1.99 -15.29
C PHE A 2 -5.17 -3.15 -14.90
N ASP A 3 -5.43 -4.05 -15.85
CA ASP A 3 -6.13 -5.31 -15.60
C ASP A 3 -5.10 -6.40 -15.30
N ARG A 4 -4.98 -6.75 -14.02
CA ARG A 4 -4.11 -7.81 -13.52
C ARG A 4 -4.37 -9.15 -14.21
N ARG A 5 -5.64 -9.53 -14.41
CA ARG A 5 -6.00 -10.87 -14.91
C ARG A 5 -5.62 -11.04 -16.37
N GLY A 6 -5.82 -10.01 -17.17
CA GLY A 6 -5.40 -9.95 -18.57
C GLY A 6 -3.94 -9.53 -18.78
N ASN A 7 -3.24 -9.16 -17.69
CA ASN A 7 -1.95 -8.44 -17.71
C ASN A 7 -1.95 -7.30 -18.75
N ARG A 8 -3.00 -6.47 -18.72
CA ARG A 8 -3.28 -5.47 -19.75
C ARG A 8 -3.35 -4.08 -19.17
N PHE A 9 -2.44 -3.23 -19.62
CA PHE A 9 -2.53 -1.79 -19.38
C PHE A 9 -3.36 -1.10 -20.48
N SER A 10 -4.25 -0.20 -20.07
CA SER A 10 -5.06 0.63 -20.97
C SER A 10 -5.13 2.07 -20.47
N CYS A 11 -4.78 3.01 -21.35
CA CYS A 11 -4.94 4.43 -21.13
C CYS A 11 -6.36 4.90 -21.46
N TYR A 12 -6.81 5.90 -20.71
CA TYR A 12 -8.05 6.63 -20.95
C TYR A 12 -7.74 8.11 -20.85
N LEU A 13 -8.19 8.91 -21.82
CA LEU A 13 -8.07 10.36 -21.76
C LEU A 13 -9.25 10.94 -21.01
N ASN A 14 -8.95 11.74 -19.98
CA ASN A 14 -9.98 12.53 -19.33
C ASN A 14 -10.49 13.62 -20.28
N LYS A 15 -11.76 13.54 -20.67
CA LYS A 15 -12.51 14.50 -21.49
C LYS A 15 -13.64 15.15 -20.69
N SER A 16 -13.59 15.03 -19.37
CA SER A 16 -14.63 15.52 -18.46
C SER A 16 -14.77 17.03 -18.55
N ALA A 17 -16.01 17.50 -18.61
CA ALA A 17 -16.38 18.88 -18.31
C ALA A 17 -16.80 19.00 -16.84
N VAL A 18 -16.97 20.23 -16.35
CA VAL A 18 -17.44 20.45 -14.96
C VAL A 18 -18.80 19.79 -14.77
N GLY A 19 -18.91 18.89 -13.78
CA GLY A 19 -20.13 18.14 -13.48
C GLY A 19 -20.35 16.88 -14.31
N GLU A 20 -19.42 16.52 -15.20
CA GLU A 20 -19.48 15.31 -16.02
C GLU A 20 -18.29 14.40 -15.76
N ILE A 21 -18.49 13.08 -15.91
CA ILE A 21 -17.42 12.08 -15.91
C ILE A 21 -17.34 11.52 -17.33
N ASN A 22 -16.28 11.86 -18.06
CA ASN A 22 -16.08 11.42 -19.43
C ASN A 22 -14.63 11.00 -19.67
N PHE A 23 -14.43 9.70 -19.97
CA PHE A 23 -13.13 9.12 -20.24
C PHE A 23 -13.15 8.39 -21.59
N GLU A 24 -12.25 8.77 -22.48
CA GLU A 24 -12.14 8.18 -23.81
C GLU A 24 -10.98 7.16 -23.86
N PRO A 25 -11.24 5.87 -24.14
CA PRO A 25 -10.17 4.87 -24.21
C PRO A 25 -9.20 5.17 -25.36
N THR A 26 -7.90 5.05 -25.11
CA THR A 26 -6.86 5.22 -26.14
C THR A 26 -5.69 4.28 -25.92
N ALA A 27 -5.15 3.73 -27.01
CA ALA A 27 -3.91 2.94 -26.97
C ALA A 27 -2.67 3.78 -27.30
N ALA A 28 -2.84 5.05 -27.71
CA ALA A 28 -1.76 5.89 -28.23
C ALA A 28 -0.62 6.09 -27.21
N TYR A 29 -0.97 6.08 -25.91
CA TYR A 29 -0.02 6.33 -24.82
C TYR A 29 0.49 5.07 -24.12
N ASN A 30 -0.10 3.89 -24.36
CA ASN A 30 0.28 2.64 -23.69
C ASN A 30 1.78 2.33 -23.86
N LYS A 31 2.37 2.71 -24.99
CA LYS A 31 3.79 2.46 -25.32
C LYS A 31 4.80 3.25 -24.47
N TYR A 32 4.34 4.28 -23.74
CA TYR A 32 5.20 5.12 -22.92
C TYR A 32 5.31 4.63 -21.48
N PHE A 33 4.47 3.68 -21.07
CA PHE A 33 4.52 3.08 -19.74
C PHE A 33 5.38 1.82 -19.76
N PRO A 34 6.10 1.50 -18.67
CA PRO A 34 6.81 0.24 -18.56
C PRO A 34 5.83 -0.93 -18.51
N ALA A 35 6.34 -2.15 -18.70
CA ALA A 35 5.55 -3.34 -18.48
C ALA A 35 5.37 -3.56 -16.97
N PHE A 36 4.12 -3.73 -16.55
CA PHE A 36 3.76 -4.10 -15.19
C PHE A 36 3.52 -5.61 -15.09
N GLU A 37 3.62 -6.14 -13.88
CA GLU A 37 3.22 -7.50 -13.56
C GLU A 37 2.46 -7.49 -12.23
N GLU A 38 1.39 -8.27 -12.12
CA GLU A 38 0.59 -8.50 -10.90
C GLU A 38 -0.14 -7.28 -10.32
N TRP A 39 0.57 -6.22 -9.94
CA TRP A 39 0.00 -4.99 -9.41
C TRP A 39 0.81 -3.75 -9.79
N VAL A 40 0.15 -2.61 -9.83
CA VAL A 40 0.75 -1.30 -10.08
C VAL A 40 0.03 -0.24 -9.26
N ILE A 41 0.79 0.65 -8.65
CA ILE A 41 0.33 1.79 -7.89
C ILE A 41 0.97 3.04 -8.51
N PHE A 42 0.14 4.05 -8.78
CA PHE A 42 0.58 5.34 -9.30
C PHE A 42 0.45 6.37 -8.19
N VAL A 43 1.57 6.98 -7.77
CA VAL A 43 1.66 7.97 -6.70
C VAL A 43 2.85 8.88 -6.98
N ASP A 44 2.71 10.18 -6.68
CA ASP A 44 3.78 11.18 -6.79
C ASP A 44 4.60 11.13 -5.49
N TYR A 45 5.74 10.42 -5.49
CA TYR A 45 6.51 10.23 -4.26
C TYR A 45 7.49 11.37 -4.00
N ASP A 46 7.94 12.07 -5.05
CA ASP A 46 8.93 13.15 -4.93
C ASP A 46 8.30 14.56 -4.90
N GLY A 47 6.97 14.65 -5.04
CA GLY A 47 6.20 15.88 -4.92
C GLY A 47 6.36 16.82 -6.12
N ASP A 48 6.79 16.31 -7.28
CA ASP A 48 7.02 17.10 -8.48
C ASP A 48 5.74 17.38 -9.29
N GLY A 49 4.61 16.81 -8.87
CA GLY A 49 3.30 16.93 -9.49
C GLY A 49 3.01 15.87 -10.56
N PHE A 50 3.89 14.88 -10.75
CA PHE A 50 3.72 13.77 -11.68
C PHE A 50 3.73 12.42 -10.95
N GLU A 51 2.72 11.59 -11.21
CA GLU A 51 2.67 10.27 -10.58
C GLU A 51 3.79 9.34 -11.08
N ASP A 52 4.53 8.79 -10.13
CA ASP A 52 5.50 7.71 -10.30
C ASP A 52 4.82 6.34 -10.24
N ILE A 53 5.61 5.28 -10.41
CA ILE A 53 5.10 3.92 -10.53
C ILE A 53 5.80 3.00 -9.54
N PHE A 54 5.02 2.42 -8.64
CA PHE A 54 5.40 1.29 -7.81
C PHE A 54 4.75 0.02 -8.38
N THR A 55 5.53 -1.04 -8.58
CA THR A 55 5.01 -2.30 -9.16
C THR A 55 5.74 -3.52 -8.61
N TYR A 56 5.10 -4.69 -8.72
CA TYR A 56 5.66 -5.95 -8.27
C TYR A 56 6.98 -6.30 -8.96
N SER A 57 7.96 -6.75 -8.17
CA SER A 57 9.22 -7.31 -8.65
C SER A 57 9.16 -8.83 -8.76
N LYS A 58 8.84 -9.32 -9.96
CA LYS A 58 8.79 -10.76 -10.23
C LYS A 58 10.13 -11.44 -10.01
N GLY A 59 10.07 -12.56 -9.27
CA GLY A 59 11.22 -13.35 -8.88
C GLY A 59 11.84 -12.92 -7.54
N TRP A 60 11.42 -11.78 -6.98
CA TRP A 60 11.99 -11.23 -5.75
C TRP A 60 11.00 -11.08 -4.60
N ALA A 61 9.69 -11.11 -4.88
CA ALA A 61 8.66 -10.78 -3.89
C ALA A 61 8.95 -9.41 -3.24
N GLY A 62 9.12 -8.39 -4.08
CA GLY A 62 9.45 -7.04 -3.64
C GLY A 62 8.90 -5.99 -4.60
N ILE A 63 9.40 -4.75 -4.49
CA ILE A 63 8.81 -3.59 -5.14
C ILE A 63 9.83 -2.91 -6.05
N LYS A 64 9.51 -2.71 -7.33
CA LYS A 64 10.29 -1.84 -8.23
C LYS A 64 9.64 -0.47 -8.30
N VAL A 65 10.45 0.55 -8.50
CA VAL A 65 9.99 1.94 -8.61
C VAL A 65 10.52 2.55 -9.89
N TYR A 66 9.62 3.15 -10.66
CA TYR A 66 9.94 3.99 -11.80
C TYR A 66 9.52 5.43 -11.52
N ARG A 67 10.46 6.36 -11.61
CA ARG A 67 10.19 7.80 -11.46
C ARG A 67 9.76 8.42 -12.79
N HIS A 68 8.75 9.28 -12.77
CA HIS A 68 8.34 10.08 -13.92
C HIS A 68 9.27 11.29 -14.10
N ASN A 69 9.71 11.59 -15.33
CA ASN A 69 10.69 12.65 -15.58
C ASN A 69 10.06 14.04 -15.86
N GLY A 70 8.82 14.27 -15.40
CA GLY A 70 8.05 15.49 -15.67
C GLY A 70 7.75 15.82 -17.14
N SER A 71 7.83 14.83 -18.05
CA SER A 71 7.70 15.06 -19.50
C SER A 71 6.33 14.65 -20.07
N PHE A 72 5.99 15.18 -21.26
CA PHE A 72 4.86 14.70 -22.05
C PHE A 72 5.26 14.51 -23.53
N PRO A 73 5.05 13.32 -24.13
CA PRO A 73 4.51 12.08 -23.53
C PRO A 73 5.34 11.58 -22.34
N PRO A 74 4.75 10.78 -21.43
CA PRO A 74 5.43 10.43 -20.17
C PRO A 74 6.69 9.62 -20.44
N GLU A 75 7.74 9.88 -19.68
CA GLU A 75 8.98 9.13 -19.69
C GLU A 75 9.33 8.72 -18.26
N PHE A 76 9.71 7.46 -18.09
CA PHE A 76 9.96 6.87 -16.78
C PHE A 76 11.40 6.35 -16.67
N GLU A 77 12.07 6.64 -15.56
CA GLU A 77 13.37 6.10 -15.19
C GLU A 77 13.21 5.01 -14.14
N LEU A 78 13.85 3.84 -14.34
CA LEU A 78 13.88 2.79 -13.32
C LEU A 78 14.88 3.17 -12.21
N VAL A 79 14.36 3.66 -11.08
CA VAL A 79 15.18 4.16 -9.96
C VAL A 79 15.43 3.10 -8.89
N VAL A 80 14.56 2.09 -8.76
CA VAL A 80 14.70 1.00 -7.79
C VAL A 80 14.58 -0.37 -8.46
N SER A 81 15.66 -1.17 -8.37
CA SER A 81 15.72 -2.56 -8.84
C SER A 81 16.87 -3.32 -8.15
N PRO A 82 16.73 -4.62 -7.81
CA PRO A 82 15.57 -5.46 -8.08
C PRO A 82 14.38 -5.21 -7.15
N TYR A 83 14.58 -4.61 -5.99
CA TYR A 83 13.51 -4.34 -5.03
C TYR A 83 13.87 -3.16 -4.11
N LEU A 84 12.84 -2.51 -3.59
CA LEU A 84 12.92 -1.50 -2.54
C LEU A 84 13.32 -2.15 -1.21
N THR A 85 14.11 -1.43 -0.42
CA THR A 85 14.61 -1.92 0.85
C THR A 85 14.26 -1.00 1.99
N SER A 86 14.15 -1.57 3.19
CA SER A 86 13.97 -0.84 4.43
C SER A 86 15.02 -1.28 5.45
N LEU A 87 15.53 -0.35 6.26
CA LEU A 87 16.38 -0.66 7.41
C LEU A 87 15.55 -1.44 8.43
N GLN A 88 15.99 -2.67 8.72
CA GLN A 88 15.39 -3.53 9.72
C GLN A 88 16.48 -4.08 10.63
N GLY A 89 16.49 -3.63 11.88
CA GLY A 89 17.55 -3.95 12.82
C GLY A 89 18.89 -3.32 12.41
N ALA A 90 19.81 -4.13 11.90
CA ALA A 90 21.17 -3.69 11.58
C ALA A 90 21.47 -3.58 10.07
N GLY A 91 20.49 -3.83 9.20
CA GLY A 91 20.74 -3.83 7.76
C GLY A 91 19.48 -3.56 6.94
N HIS A 92 19.71 -3.17 5.69
CA HIS A 92 18.64 -2.97 4.72
C HIS A 92 18.24 -4.31 4.12
N VAL A 93 16.95 -4.60 4.14
CA VAL A 93 16.36 -5.83 3.60
C VAL A 93 15.20 -5.49 2.68
N ASN A 94 14.85 -6.41 1.79
CA ASN A 94 13.70 -6.26 0.89
C ASN A 94 12.42 -5.94 1.68
N ILE A 95 11.71 -4.89 1.29
CA ILE A 95 10.31 -4.70 1.71
C ILE A 95 9.50 -5.76 0.99
N LEU A 96 8.98 -6.72 1.76
CA LEU A 96 8.28 -7.84 1.16
C LEU A 96 6.96 -7.36 0.56
N ALA A 97 6.79 -7.63 -0.72
CA ALA A 97 5.50 -7.49 -1.39
C ALA A 97 5.28 -8.73 -2.24
N THR A 98 4.24 -9.50 -1.92
CA THR A 98 3.90 -10.68 -2.74
C THR A 98 3.21 -10.22 -4.02
N ASN A 99 3.00 -11.16 -4.94
CA ASN A 99 2.17 -10.87 -6.11
C ASN A 99 0.70 -10.64 -5.74
N ALA A 100 0.25 -11.10 -4.58
CA ALA A 100 -1.14 -11.07 -4.17
C ALA A 100 -1.48 -9.84 -3.34
N ASP A 101 -0.49 -9.26 -2.65
CA ASP A 101 -0.70 -8.19 -1.68
C ASP A 101 -0.33 -6.82 -2.24
N TYR A 102 -1.26 -5.90 -2.12
CA TYR A 102 -1.09 -4.52 -2.56
C TYR A 102 -0.67 -3.70 -1.33
N PRO A 103 0.58 -3.20 -1.28
CA PRO A 103 0.97 -2.32 -0.20
C PRO A 103 0.16 -1.02 -0.24
N ALA A 104 0.04 -0.36 0.90
CA ALA A 104 -0.42 1.02 0.96
C ALA A 104 0.80 1.94 0.86
N ILE A 105 0.72 2.99 0.04
CA ILE A 105 1.76 4.01 -0.09
C ILE A 105 1.08 5.36 0.15
N ILE A 106 1.37 5.97 1.30
CA ILE A 106 0.69 7.16 1.81
C ILE A 106 1.54 7.79 2.91
N ASP A 107 1.50 9.12 3.01
CA ASP A 107 2.07 9.88 4.12
C ASP A 107 1.29 9.58 5.42
N ILE A 108 1.87 8.79 6.34
CA ILE A 108 1.22 8.34 7.58
C ILE A 108 1.48 9.33 8.72
N ASP A 109 2.68 9.89 8.80
CA ASP A 109 3.07 10.80 9.89
C ASP A 109 2.88 12.30 9.56
N GLY A 110 2.49 12.61 8.33
CA GLY A 110 2.07 13.93 7.89
C GLY A 110 3.23 14.88 7.59
N ASP A 111 4.43 14.36 7.33
CA ASP A 111 5.62 15.17 7.12
C ASP A 111 5.89 15.54 5.66
N GLY A 112 5.15 14.93 4.73
CA GLY A 112 5.13 15.25 3.31
C GLY A 112 5.90 14.30 2.41
N ASP A 113 6.56 13.26 2.94
CA ASP A 113 6.98 12.11 2.14
C ASP A 113 6.01 10.91 2.28
N LEU A 114 6.12 9.94 1.37
CA LEU A 114 5.20 8.80 1.35
C LEU A 114 5.78 7.58 2.07
N ASP A 115 5.08 7.13 3.10
CA ASP A 115 5.36 5.88 3.83
C ASP A 115 4.79 4.65 3.13
N LEU A 116 5.15 3.47 3.65
CA LEU A 116 4.71 2.20 3.10
C LEU A 116 4.20 1.23 4.17
N LEU A 117 2.96 0.77 4.00
CA LEU A 117 2.35 -0.31 4.78
C LEU A 117 2.31 -1.59 3.97
N SER A 118 2.77 -2.69 4.55
CA SER A 118 2.76 -4.02 3.90
C SER A 118 2.48 -5.15 4.90
N PHE A 119 1.96 -6.28 4.42
CA PHE A 119 1.88 -7.48 5.25
C PHE A 119 3.27 -8.13 5.40
N TRP A 120 3.63 -8.49 6.63
CA TRP A 120 4.83 -9.29 6.88
C TRP A 120 4.75 -10.67 6.19
N SER A 121 5.88 -11.36 6.04
CA SER A 121 6.04 -12.64 5.29
C SER A 121 5.12 -13.80 5.65
N LEU A 122 4.40 -13.71 6.77
CA LEU A 122 3.39 -14.69 7.17
C LEU A 122 1.96 -14.11 7.26
N GLY A 123 1.72 -12.90 6.74
CA GLY A 123 0.41 -12.24 6.68
C GLY A 123 -0.13 -11.70 7.98
N THR A 124 0.43 -12.13 9.10
CA THR A 124 -0.23 -11.90 10.37
C THR A 124 -0.28 -10.43 10.77
N PHE A 125 0.72 -9.62 10.44
CA PHE A 125 0.79 -8.21 10.88
C PHE A 125 1.06 -7.27 9.72
N ILE A 126 0.57 -6.05 9.88
CA ILE A 126 0.88 -4.93 9.01
C ILE A 126 2.15 -4.25 9.55
N GLU A 127 3.17 -4.16 8.72
CA GLU A 127 4.42 -3.44 9.01
C GLU A 127 4.33 -2.03 8.42
N LEU A 128 4.70 -1.02 9.22
CA LEU A 128 4.95 0.34 8.76
C LEU A 128 6.44 0.50 8.47
N HIS A 129 6.73 0.88 7.23
CA HIS A 129 8.01 1.37 6.78
C HIS A 129 7.89 2.87 6.57
N THR A 130 8.40 3.65 7.52
CA THR A 130 8.44 5.10 7.42
C THR A 130 9.52 5.51 6.43
N ASN A 131 9.23 6.41 5.50
CA ASN A 131 10.24 7.00 4.66
C ASN A 131 10.94 8.11 5.45
N MET A 132 12.26 8.04 5.53
CA MET A 132 13.02 8.95 6.36
C MET A 132 13.53 10.17 5.57
N SER A 133 12.94 10.45 4.41
CA SER A 133 13.50 11.40 3.44
C SER A 133 13.41 12.82 3.98
N MET A 134 12.27 13.16 4.56
CA MET A 134 12.04 14.44 5.20
C MET A 134 12.91 14.63 6.44
N GLU A 135 13.09 13.63 7.29
CA GLU A 135 13.88 13.79 8.52
C GLU A 135 15.39 13.77 8.27
N LYS A 136 15.86 13.05 7.25
CA LYS A 136 17.29 12.99 6.90
C LYS A 136 17.71 14.12 5.97
N TYR A 137 16.85 14.53 5.03
CA TYR A 137 17.22 15.41 3.92
C TYR A 137 16.37 16.67 3.83
N GLY A 138 15.19 16.71 4.46
CA GLY A 138 14.29 17.86 4.43
C GLY A 138 13.53 18.03 3.10
N HIS A 139 13.42 16.96 2.32
CA HIS A 139 12.66 16.89 1.07
C HIS A 139 12.17 15.45 0.85
N ALA A 140 11.08 15.26 0.09
CA ALA A 140 10.42 13.96 -0.11
C ALA A 140 11.02 13.08 -1.23
N ASP A 141 12.00 13.58 -1.99
CA ASP A 141 12.45 12.97 -3.25
C ASP A 141 13.25 11.66 -3.14
N SER A 142 13.42 11.13 -1.93
CA SER A 142 14.23 9.94 -1.65
C SER A 142 13.38 8.82 -1.09
N LEU A 143 13.79 7.58 -1.38
CA LEU A 143 13.14 6.35 -0.94
C LEU A 143 14.03 5.68 0.13
N ASP A 144 14.14 6.29 1.30
CA ASP A 144 15.01 5.86 2.41
C ASP A 144 14.16 5.33 3.59
N PHE A 145 13.73 4.08 3.49
CA PHE A 145 12.77 3.52 4.43
C PHE A 145 13.41 2.90 5.68
N GLU A 146 12.76 3.03 6.83
CA GLU A 146 13.04 2.30 8.07
C GLU A 146 11.76 1.64 8.60
N ARG A 147 11.84 0.40 9.09
CA ARG A 147 10.66 -0.25 9.69
C ARG A 147 10.49 0.25 11.13
N THR A 148 9.60 1.21 11.30
CA THR A 148 9.30 1.89 12.57
C THR A 148 8.26 1.14 13.40
N ASP A 149 7.32 0.45 12.76
CA ASP A 149 6.34 -0.42 13.43
C ASP A 149 6.24 -1.79 12.75
N PHE A 150 6.24 -2.86 13.53
CA PHE A 150 6.08 -4.24 13.05
C PHE A 150 4.62 -4.72 13.13
N CYS A 151 3.74 -3.95 13.78
CA CYS A 151 2.37 -4.30 14.12
C CYS A 151 1.49 -3.04 14.13
N TRP A 152 1.51 -2.34 12.99
CA TRP A 152 0.78 -1.09 12.82
C TRP A 152 -0.72 -1.29 13.06
N GLY A 153 -1.33 -0.38 13.83
CA GLY A 153 -2.73 -0.47 14.22
C GLY A 153 -3.04 -1.53 15.29
N ARG A 154 -2.03 -2.29 15.76
CA ARG A 154 -2.18 -3.43 16.70
C ARG A 154 -3.19 -4.47 16.27
N VAL A 155 -3.20 -4.77 14.98
CA VAL A 155 -4.09 -5.76 14.37
C VAL A 155 -3.32 -7.00 13.93
N ALA A 156 -4.01 -8.15 13.97
CA ALA A 156 -3.52 -9.36 13.34
C ALA A 156 -4.55 -9.99 12.40
N GLU A 157 -4.11 -10.39 11.20
CA GLU A 157 -4.95 -11.11 10.24
C GLU A 157 -5.52 -12.39 10.86
N ASN A 158 -6.83 -12.62 10.65
CA ASN A 158 -7.47 -13.86 11.07
C ASN A 158 -7.31 -14.93 9.97
N GLU A 159 -6.76 -16.09 10.33
CA GLU A 159 -6.50 -17.19 9.40
C GLU A 159 -7.77 -17.78 8.74
N GLU A 160 -8.95 -17.52 9.31
CA GLU A 160 -10.22 -18.11 8.90
C GLU A 160 -11.26 -17.12 8.37
N THR A 161 -11.10 -15.80 8.53
CA THR A 161 -12.13 -14.79 8.21
C THR A 161 -11.52 -13.47 7.72
N ASN A 162 -12.31 -12.60 7.10
CA ASN A 162 -11.90 -11.22 6.72
C ASN A 162 -11.95 -10.21 7.89
N GLU A 163 -11.99 -10.72 9.12
CA GLU A 163 -11.85 -9.93 10.34
C GLU A 163 -10.40 -9.91 10.77
N MET A 164 -9.99 -8.91 11.53
CA MET A 164 -8.70 -8.94 12.21
C MET A 164 -8.89 -9.06 13.72
N TYR A 165 -7.96 -9.74 14.37
CA TYR A 165 -7.82 -9.64 15.81
C TYR A 165 -7.35 -8.22 16.14
N LEU A 166 -8.05 -7.53 17.03
CA LEU A 166 -7.70 -6.19 17.51
C LEU A 166 -6.90 -6.27 18.81
N ASP A 167 -6.18 -5.19 19.14
CA ASP A 167 -5.33 -5.05 20.33
C ASP A 167 -4.40 -6.25 20.55
N THR A 168 -3.70 -6.63 19.49
CA THR A 168 -2.75 -7.72 19.53
C THR A 168 -1.49 -7.40 18.76
N CYS A 169 -0.37 -7.57 19.44
CA CYS A 169 0.95 -7.70 18.86
C CYS A 169 1.65 -8.80 19.66
N LEU A 170 2.31 -9.76 18.99
CA LEU A 170 2.80 -11.01 19.61
C LEU A 170 3.91 -10.86 20.68
N TYR A 171 4.07 -9.72 21.34
CA TYR A 171 5.18 -9.48 22.24
C TYR A 171 5.10 -10.17 23.61
N ASP A 172 3.97 -10.78 24.01
CA ASP A 172 3.92 -11.41 25.35
C ASP A 172 3.05 -12.66 25.54
N LYS A 173 2.96 -13.59 24.57
CA LYS A 173 2.46 -14.94 24.88
C LYS A 173 3.24 -16.06 24.20
N GLN A 174 3.71 -16.97 25.05
CA GLN A 174 4.35 -18.24 24.75
C GLN A 174 3.85 -18.86 23.45
N PHE A 175 4.80 -19.20 22.58
CA PHE A 175 4.60 -20.01 21.37
C PHE A 175 3.67 -21.19 21.64
N VAL A 176 2.39 -21.04 21.32
CA VAL A 176 1.55 -22.19 21.02
C VAL A 176 1.94 -22.59 19.61
N LYS A 177 2.77 -23.63 19.51
CA LYS A 177 3.01 -24.36 18.27
C LYS A 177 1.69 -24.93 17.78
N GLN A 178 0.90 -24.16 17.05
CA GLN A 178 -0.04 -24.72 16.09
C GLN A 178 0.65 -24.81 14.74
N GLN A 179 0.45 -25.96 14.07
CA GLN A 179 1.00 -26.21 12.76
C GLN A 179 0.39 -25.22 11.78
N ARG A 180 1.15 -24.16 11.47
CA ARG A 180 0.76 -23.10 10.56
C ARG A 180 0.60 -23.68 9.16
N GLN A 181 -0.64 -23.78 8.67
CA GLN A 181 -0.84 -23.89 7.23
C GLN A 181 -0.55 -22.51 6.64
N SER A 182 0.44 -22.44 5.75
CA SER A 182 0.69 -21.24 4.96
C SER A 182 -0.55 -20.95 4.12
N ARG A 183 -1.21 -19.83 4.43
CA ARG A 183 -2.22 -19.23 3.55
C ARG A 183 -2.06 -17.71 3.64
N HIS A 184 -1.25 -17.13 2.76
CA HIS A 184 -1.51 -15.76 2.35
C HIS A 184 -2.35 -15.83 1.09
N ARG A 185 -3.59 -15.39 1.16
CA ARG A 185 -4.45 -15.24 -0.02
C ARG A 185 -4.74 -13.74 -0.17
N GLY A 186 -3.75 -13.00 -0.68
CA GLY A 186 -3.88 -11.67 -1.29
C GLY A 186 -4.81 -10.66 -0.62
N ALA A 187 -4.23 -9.64 0.02
CA ALA A 187 -5.00 -8.53 0.58
C ALA A 187 -4.65 -7.17 -0.05
N THR A 188 -5.57 -6.22 0.05
CA THR A 188 -5.38 -4.83 -0.41
C THR A 188 -5.76 -3.87 0.70
N PHE A 189 -4.88 -2.92 0.97
CA PHE A 189 -5.10 -1.85 1.93
C PHE A 189 -5.69 -0.62 1.25
N GLY A 190 -6.62 0.04 1.94
CA GLY A 190 -6.96 1.44 1.72
C GLY A 190 -6.76 2.18 3.03
N ILE A 191 -5.98 3.26 3.02
CA ILE A 191 -5.69 4.03 4.22
C ILE A 191 -6.19 5.45 3.99
N ARG A 192 -7.06 5.94 4.87
CA ARG A 192 -7.66 7.27 4.73
C ARG A 192 -8.31 7.73 6.03
N ASP A 193 -8.14 8.99 6.37
CA ASP A 193 -8.96 9.64 7.39
C ASP A 193 -10.39 9.86 6.84
N LEU A 194 -11.37 9.10 7.34
CA LEU A 194 -12.76 9.11 6.91
C LEU A 194 -13.64 10.00 7.78
N ASN A 195 -13.24 10.25 9.03
CA ASN A 195 -14.02 11.03 10.00
C ASN A 195 -13.46 12.46 10.23
N ASN A 196 -12.31 12.78 9.64
CA ASN A 196 -11.54 14.02 9.78
C ASN A 196 -11.05 14.30 11.22
N ASP A 197 -10.67 13.26 11.97
CA ASP A 197 -10.05 13.42 13.30
C ASP A 197 -8.52 13.50 13.27
N GLY A 198 -7.92 13.39 12.09
CA GLY A 198 -6.47 13.41 11.88
C GLY A 198 -5.80 12.05 12.04
N LEU A 199 -6.56 10.97 12.24
CA LEU A 199 -6.07 9.60 12.30
C LEU A 199 -6.58 8.84 11.08
N PRO A 200 -5.70 8.22 10.28
CA PRO A 200 -6.17 7.45 9.14
C PRO A 200 -6.81 6.12 9.59
N GLU A 201 -8.00 5.84 9.04
CA GLU A 201 -8.65 4.53 9.11
C GLU A 201 -8.00 3.52 8.16
N LEU A 202 -8.18 2.24 8.49
CA LEU A 202 -7.78 1.12 7.66
C LEU A 202 -8.99 0.48 6.99
N LEU A 203 -8.92 0.33 5.68
CA LEU A 203 -9.82 -0.46 4.85
C LEU A 203 -9.07 -1.69 4.36
N LEU A 204 -9.64 -2.87 4.54
CA LEU A 204 -9.05 -4.13 4.11
C LEU A 204 -9.99 -4.86 3.15
N ALA A 205 -9.45 -5.32 2.04
CA ALA A 205 -10.09 -6.28 1.14
C ALA A 205 -9.22 -7.53 1.01
N ASP A 206 -9.83 -8.71 1.10
CA ASP A 206 -9.19 -10.03 1.01
C ASP A 206 -9.71 -10.76 -0.24
N VAL A 207 -8.85 -11.51 -0.94
CA VAL A 207 -9.22 -12.26 -2.14
C VAL A 207 -10.28 -13.34 -1.90
N ASP A 208 -10.35 -13.90 -0.69
CA ASP A 208 -11.25 -15.00 -0.33
C ASP A 208 -12.65 -14.51 0.08
N TYR A 209 -12.80 -13.22 0.41
CA TYR A 209 -14.01 -12.67 1.00
C TYR A 209 -14.55 -11.48 0.22
N PRO A 210 -15.80 -11.55 -0.29
CA PRO A 210 -16.41 -10.42 -0.97
C PRO A 210 -16.74 -9.30 0.04
N GLY A 211 -16.11 -8.15 -0.09
CA GLY A 211 -16.41 -6.97 0.73
C GLY A 211 -15.17 -6.17 1.10
N ILE A 212 -15.38 -5.08 1.82
CA ILE A 212 -14.33 -4.28 2.44
C ILE A 212 -14.64 -4.24 3.93
N THR A 213 -13.68 -4.60 4.77
CA THR A 213 -13.78 -4.41 6.22
C THR A 213 -13.13 -3.08 6.56
N MET A 214 -13.83 -2.22 7.30
CA MET A 214 -13.29 -0.95 7.79
C MET A 214 -12.86 -1.09 9.25
N PHE A 215 -11.76 -0.43 9.62
CA PHE A 215 -11.19 -0.42 10.96
C PHE A 215 -11.01 1.03 11.43
N TRP A 216 -11.60 1.36 12.57
CA TRP A 216 -11.52 2.68 13.18
C TRP A 216 -10.24 2.86 13.97
N ASN A 217 -9.48 3.91 13.65
CA ASN A 217 -8.27 4.26 14.38
C ASN A 217 -8.64 5.13 15.59
N GLY A 218 -8.36 4.64 16.81
CA GLY A 218 -8.57 5.37 18.06
C GLY A 218 -7.26 5.65 18.80
N GLY A 219 -6.13 5.59 18.08
CA GLY A 219 -4.79 5.83 18.61
C GLY A 219 -4.40 7.31 18.66
N THR A 220 -3.16 7.59 18.31
CA THR A 220 -2.62 8.95 18.12
C THR A 220 -1.94 9.03 16.74
N PRO A 221 -1.55 10.24 16.27
CA PRO A 221 -0.81 10.37 15.02
C PRO A 221 0.49 9.54 15.01
N GLU A 222 1.14 9.40 16.16
CA GLU A 222 2.39 8.65 16.30
C GLU A 222 2.18 7.14 16.53
N GLU A 223 1.04 6.74 17.11
CA GLU A 223 0.74 5.34 17.45
C GLU A 223 -0.67 4.97 17.01
N ALA A 224 -0.79 4.36 15.82
CA ALA A 224 -2.06 3.85 15.32
C ALA A 224 -2.60 2.71 16.20
N PHE A 225 -3.91 2.73 16.48
CA PHE A 225 -4.58 1.71 17.27
C PHE A 225 -6.00 1.46 16.77
N MET A 226 -6.23 0.33 16.10
CA MET A 226 -7.53 -0.02 15.56
C MET A 226 -8.44 -0.53 16.69
N VAL A 227 -9.43 0.29 17.07
CA VAL A 227 -10.28 0.04 18.25
C VAL A 227 -11.56 -0.72 17.92
N SER A 228 -11.99 -0.71 16.66
CA SER A 228 -13.18 -1.43 16.22
C SER A 228 -13.12 -1.73 14.72
N GLN A 229 -13.93 -2.69 14.28
CA GLN A 229 -14.05 -3.08 12.89
C GLN A 229 -15.52 -3.14 12.46
N ASP A 230 -15.77 -2.83 11.19
CA ASP A 230 -17.06 -2.93 10.53
C ASP A 230 -16.94 -3.78 9.27
N THR A 231 -17.42 -5.01 9.38
CA THR A 231 -17.43 -6.02 8.31
C THR A 231 -18.59 -5.83 7.33
N ALA A 232 -19.52 -4.92 7.61
CA ALA A 232 -20.63 -4.60 6.74
C ALA A 232 -20.35 -3.37 5.87
N PHE A 233 -19.19 -2.74 5.97
CA PHE A 233 -18.84 -1.58 5.14
C PHE A 233 -18.79 -1.95 3.64
N PRO A 234 -19.21 -1.08 2.71
CA PRO A 234 -19.93 0.19 2.88
C PRO A 234 -21.46 0.01 2.71
N SER A 235 -22.05 -1.09 3.18
CA SER A 235 -23.44 -1.47 2.86
C SER A 235 -24.51 -0.42 3.23
N TYR A 236 -24.21 0.44 4.21
CA TYR A 236 -25.06 1.55 4.64
C TYR A 236 -24.59 2.91 4.10
N SER A 237 -23.48 2.97 3.36
CA SER A 237 -22.93 4.17 2.73
C SER A 237 -23.50 4.36 1.32
N THR A 238 -24.81 4.18 1.17
CA THR A 238 -25.52 4.55 -0.07
C THR A 238 -25.92 6.03 0.01
N PRO A 239 -25.64 6.83 -1.04
CA PRO A 239 -25.97 8.25 -1.06
C PRO A 239 -27.48 8.53 -1.05
#